data_AF-A0A6I4YKK1-F1
#
_entry.id   AF-A0A6I4YKK1-F1
#
_cell.length_a   1.000
_cell.length_b   1.000
_cell.length_c   1.000
_cell.angle_alpha   90.00
_cell.angle_beta   90.00
_cell.angle_gamma   90.00
#
_symmetry.space_group_name_H-M   'P 1'
#
loop_
_entity.id
_entity.type
_entity.pdbx_description
1 polymer ?
#
loop_
_entity_poly.entity_id
_entity_poly.type
_entity_poly.pdbx_seq_one_letter_code
_entity_poly.pdbx_strand_id
1 'polypeptide(L)'
;TRLPTGYVLSPDGHIQLDPDEQVQHVVRLIFQAFDQFGTLHAVLRYLVTHQVRLGIRMQSRADARLEWHRPNRMTLQNLLHHPIYAGAYTYGRRQTDARRKHSGRPATGRVVMPMDAWHVCLRDQVPAYITWTQYQANLAQLQANRTVAGQSGAARQGSALLGGLLVCGHCGGRMAVRYQGARMSYACTWKGINYAEPNCLHCAGASLDAWVVSQVLEALTPACLALSLDVQHRMEAERKALNQHWRHQLERAAYEVQRAQRQYELVEPEHRLVARSLERAWENALSTQRQLQEESDRVLAQQAVPLTAQELQDIHALAEDLPALWSAMTTTTAERKDILRLVIDRVVVRCERGDEQLSVDIHWAGGMMTHGSVIRPVARMTQLSYYAELKAAVERLVTEGRSAQQIADLLNDQGLRPAKRTKVWNAEQVRGMVRDFGLAISRSGMATPPVAQEWRRGDWWTVTGLAVTLGMPSVTLYTWLRRHDLQGRKEGRQWWIWADDGEVSRLKSRRAKTRSEHAHDQWNAQKAVVTGRVREEVAYVRE
;
A
#
# COMPACT_ATOMS: atom_id res chain seq x y z
N THR A 1 -25.19 15.10 -31.58
CA THR A 1 -24.22 14.68 -30.54
C THR A 1 -24.47 13.22 -30.22
N ARG A 2 -23.46 12.34 -30.20
CA ARG A 2 -23.67 10.94 -29.77
C ARG A 2 -23.99 10.93 -28.27
N LEU A 3 -25.14 10.36 -27.91
CA LEU A 3 -25.49 10.07 -26.53
C LEU A 3 -24.62 8.92 -26.00
N PRO A 4 -24.30 8.92 -24.70
CA PRO A 4 -23.59 7.81 -24.10
C PRO A 4 -24.48 6.57 -23.98
N THR A 5 -23.85 5.41 -23.74
CA THR A 5 -24.51 4.13 -23.53
C THR A 5 -25.64 4.23 -22.50
N GLY A 6 -26.77 3.57 -22.75
CA GLY A 6 -27.96 3.61 -21.87
C GLY A 6 -28.95 4.73 -22.18
N TYR A 7 -28.72 5.53 -23.23
CA TYR A 7 -29.63 6.59 -23.65
C TYR A 7 -29.88 6.58 -25.16
N VAL A 8 -31.09 6.93 -25.54
CA VAL A 8 -31.50 7.13 -26.94
C VAL A 8 -32.28 8.44 -27.09
N LEU A 9 -32.29 9.01 -28.30
CA LEU A 9 -33.24 10.07 -28.65
C LEU A 9 -34.56 9.44 -29.05
N SER A 10 -35.66 9.94 -28.48
CA SER A 10 -37.01 9.67 -28.95
C SER A 10 -37.23 10.30 -30.34
N PRO A 11 -38.26 9.86 -31.08
CA PRO A 11 -38.68 10.52 -32.33
C PRO A 11 -38.94 12.02 -32.15
N ASP A 12 -39.42 12.42 -30.98
CA ASP A 12 -39.71 13.80 -30.60
C ASP A 12 -38.46 14.61 -30.18
N GLY A 13 -37.27 14.01 -30.25
CA GLY A 13 -36.00 14.66 -29.95
C GLY A 13 -35.64 14.73 -28.46
N HIS A 14 -36.44 14.11 -27.58
CA HIS A 14 -36.15 14.03 -26.15
C HIS A 14 -35.16 12.91 -25.82
N ILE A 15 -34.32 13.13 -24.81
CA ILE A 15 -33.40 12.10 -24.31
C ILE A 15 -34.17 11.19 -23.36
N GLN A 16 -34.21 9.91 -23.68
CA GLN A 16 -34.82 8.88 -22.84
C GLN A 16 -33.82 7.76 -22.52
N LEU A 17 -34.10 6.98 -21.48
CA LEU A 17 -33.36 5.75 -21.23
C LEU A 17 -33.49 4.81 -22.43
N ASP A 18 -32.49 3.97 -22.65
CA ASP A 18 -32.57 2.95 -23.68
C ASP A 18 -33.81 2.07 -23.45
N PRO A 19 -34.69 1.87 -24.44
CA PRO A 19 -35.87 1.03 -24.27
C PRO A 19 -35.52 -0.44 -24.01
N ASP A 20 -34.29 -0.87 -24.33
CA ASP A 20 -33.81 -2.20 -23.99
C ASP A 20 -33.49 -2.27 -22.48
N GLU A 21 -34.28 -3.06 -21.75
CA GLU A 21 -34.16 -3.20 -20.30
C GLU A 21 -32.82 -3.82 -19.87
N GLN A 22 -32.21 -4.66 -20.70
CA GLN A 22 -30.90 -5.25 -20.42
C GLN A 22 -29.81 -4.18 -20.46
N VAL A 23 -29.87 -3.23 -21.41
CA VAL A 23 -28.96 -2.09 -21.45
C VAL A 23 -29.10 -1.26 -20.17
N GLN A 24 -30.33 -0.94 -19.76
CA GLN A 24 -30.56 -0.19 -18.51
C GLN A 24 -30.01 -0.95 -17.30
N HIS A 25 -30.29 -2.25 -17.22
CA HIS A 25 -29.84 -3.11 -16.14
C HIS A 25 -28.31 -3.13 -16.04
N VAL A 26 -27.60 -3.31 -17.15
CA VAL A 26 -26.13 -3.34 -17.18
C VAL A 26 -25.54 -2.00 -16.73
N VAL A 27 -26.13 -0.87 -17.13
CA VAL A 27 -25.68 0.45 -16.66
C VAL A 27 -25.86 0.59 -15.14
N ARG A 28 -27.01 0.16 -14.59
CA ARG A 28 -27.24 0.15 -13.13
C ARG A 28 -26.23 -0.75 -12.41
N LEU A 29 -25.99 -1.95 -12.94
CA LEU A 29 -25.03 -2.90 -12.40
C LEU A 29 -23.61 -2.34 -12.34
N ILE A 30 -23.18 -1.58 -13.36
CA ILE A 30 -21.85 -0.94 -13.35
C ILE A 30 -21.70 0.05 -12.20
N PHE A 31 -22.73 0.88 -11.95
CA PHE A 31 -22.69 1.85 -10.85
C PHE A 31 -22.77 1.16 -9.48
N GLN A 32 -23.58 0.11 -9.35
CA GLN A 32 -23.63 -0.72 -8.14
C GLN A 32 -22.28 -1.40 -7.86
N ALA A 33 -21.67 -2.02 -8.88
CA ALA A 33 -20.35 -2.62 -8.75
C ALA A 33 -19.27 -1.58 -8.41
N PHE A 34 -19.38 -0.35 -8.92
CA PHE A 34 -18.43 0.70 -8.59
C PHE A 34 -18.59 1.19 -7.14
N ASP A 35 -19.83 1.29 -6.66
CA ASP A 35 -20.14 1.58 -5.26
C ASP A 35 -19.57 0.50 -4.32
N GLN A 36 -19.65 -0.77 -4.73
CA GLN A 36 -19.14 -1.91 -3.97
C GLN A 36 -17.61 -2.03 -3.97
N PHE A 37 -16.98 -1.95 -5.14
CA PHE A 37 -15.54 -2.25 -5.28
C PHE A 37 -14.64 -1.00 -5.23
N GLY A 38 -15.21 0.19 -5.40
CA GLY A 38 -14.52 1.47 -5.28
C GLY A 38 -13.42 1.74 -6.30
N THR A 39 -13.08 0.81 -7.20
CA THR A 39 -12.05 1.00 -8.24
C THR A 39 -12.51 0.53 -9.61
N LEU A 40 -12.14 1.29 -10.65
CA LEU A 40 -12.50 1.00 -12.03
C LEU A 40 -11.98 -0.38 -12.50
N HIS A 41 -10.79 -0.76 -12.05
CA HIS A 41 -10.20 -2.04 -12.46
C HIS A 41 -10.92 -3.24 -11.81
N ALA A 42 -11.35 -3.12 -10.56
CA ALA A 42 -12.15 -4.16 -9.90
C ALA A 42 -13.50 -4.33 -10.60
N VAL A 43 -14.20 -3.24 -10.93
CA VAL A 43 -15.43 -3.29 -11.74
C VAL A 43 -15.20 -3.97 -13.08
N LEU A 44 -14.13 -3.62 -13.80
CA LEU A 44 -13.81 -4.27 -15.07
C LEU A 44 -13.59 -5.78 -14.91
N ARG A 45 -12.86 -6.21 -13.88
CA ARG A 45 -12.64 -7.63 -13.60
C ARG A 45 -13.95 -8.34 -13.29
N TYR A 46 -14.78 -7.77 -12.43
CA TYR A 46 -16.10 -8.30 -12.10
C TYR A 46 -16.95 -8.54 -13.35
N LEU A 47 -17.12 -7.52 -14.19
CA LEU A 47 -17.91 -7.63 -15.42
C LEU A 47 -17.35 -8.71 -16.37
N VAL A 48 -16.02 -8.82 -16.50
CA VAL A 48 -15.39 -9.84 -17.34
C VAL A 48 -15.56 -11.24 -16.77
N THR A 49 -15.41 -11.42 -15.45
CA THR A 49 -15.58 -12.72 -14.77
C THR A 49 -17.01 -13.23 -14.89
N HIS A 50 -18.00 -12.35 -14.75
CA HIS A 50 -19.42 -12.68 -14.89
C HIS A 50 -19.95 -12.59 -16.34
N GLN A 51 -19.05 -12.46 -17.32
CA GLN A 51 -19.35 -12.41 -18.76
C GLN A 51 -20.37 -11.33 -19.17
N VAL A 52 -20.48 -10.25 -18.40
CA VAL A 52 -21.39 -9.15 -18.67
C VAL A 52 -20.90 -8.37 -19.89
N ARG A 53 -21.77 -8.21 -20.90
CA ARG A 53 -21.50 -7.41 -22.11
C ARG A 53 -22.19 -6.05 -22.03
N LEU A 54 -21.61 -5.05 -22.71
CA LEU A 54 -22.16 -3.70 -22.82
C LEU A 54 -22.96 -3.56 -24.12
N GLY A 55 -24.24 -3.22 -24.01
CA GLY A 55 -25.06 -2.90 -25.17
C GLY A 55 -24.76 -1.50 -25.67
N ILE A 56 -24.34 -1.37 -26.92
CA ILE A 56 -23.95 -0.10 -27.56
C ILE A 56 -24.78 0.05 -28.83
N ARG A 57 -25.45 1.20 -28.97
CA ARG A 57 -26.11 1.59 -30.22
C ARG A 57 -25.17 2.42 -31.08
N MET A 58 -25.04 2.04 -32.35
CA MET A 58 -24.17 2.74 -33.31
C MET A 58 -24.64 4.17 -33.60
N GLN A 59 -25.94 4.42 -33.44
CA GLN A 59 -26.56 5.73 -33.51
C GLN A 59 -27.45 5.95 -32.29
N SER A 60 -27.59 7.19 -31.85
CA SER A 60 -28.36 7.55 -30.66
C SER A 60 -29.87 7.63 -30.94
N ARG A 61 -30.43 6.61 -31.62
CA ARG A 61 -31.86 6.47 -31.90
C ARG A 61 -32.36 5.13 -31.38
N ALA A 62 -33.65 5.07 -31.01
CA ALA A 62 -34.26 3.87 -30.46
C ALA A 62 -34.29 2.67 -31.44
N ASP A 63 -34.40 2.95 -32.74
CA ASP A 63 -34.41 1.97 -33.83
C ASP A 63 -33.01 1.54 -34.29
N ALA A 64 -31.96 2.21 -33.80
CA ALA A 64 -30.59 1.93 -34.20
C ALA A 64 -30.15 0.53 -33.76
N ARG A 65 -29.35 -0.13 -34.62
CA ARG A 65 -28.77 -1.44 -34.33
C ARG A 65 -28.04 -1.45 -32.99
N LEU A 66 -28.50 -2.33 -32.10
CA LEU A 66 -27.91 -2.60 -30.79
C LEU A 66 -26.87 -3.72 -30.93
N GLU A 67 -25.65 -3.48 -30.45
CA GLU A 67 -24.55 -4.44 -30.47
C GLU A 67 -23.98 -4.67 -29.07
N TRP A 68 -23.59 -5.91 -28.77
CA TRP A 68 -23.05 -6.29 -27.45
C TRP A 68 -21.54 -6.46 -27.48
N HIS A 69 -20.86 -5.56 -26.79
CA HIS A 69 -19.40 -5.48 -26.77
C HIS A 69 -18.84 -5.92 -25.42
N ARG A 70 -17.63 -6.48 -25.43
CA ARG A 70 -16.91 -6.79 -24.19
C ARG A 70 -16.60 -5.49 -23.43
N PRO A 71 -16.77 -5.44 -22.08
CA PRO A 71 -16.47 -4.26 -21.30
C PRO A 71 -14.99 -3.88 -21.44
N ASN A 72 -14.73 -2.58 -21.55
CA ASN A 72 -13.38 -2.05 -21.67
C ASN A 72 -13.15 -0.88 -20.72
N ARG A 73 -11.89 -0.69 -20.31
CA ARG A 73 -11.47 0.30 -19.32
C ARG A 73 -11.88 1.73 -19.70
N MET A 74 -11.73 2.09 -20.98
CA MET A 74 -12.00 3.44 -21.48
C MET A 74 -13.50 3.78 -21.40
N THR A 75 -14.36 2.83 -21.75
CA THR A 75 -15.82 2.99 -21.73
C THR A 75 -16.31 3.15 -20.30
N LEU A 76 -15.85 2.30 -19.38
CA LEU A 76 -16.17 2.42 -17.96
C LEU A 76 -15.66 3.75 -17.38
N GLN A 77 -14.46 4.18 -17.77
CA GLN A 77 -13.91 5.46 -17.33
C GLN A 77 -14.79 6.63 -17.81
N ASN A 78 -15.19 6.62 -19.08
CA ASN A 78 -16.05 7.66 -19.61
C ASN A 78 -17.42 7.65 -18.93
N LEU A 79 -18.00 6.47 -18.73
CA LEU A 79 -19.30 6.27 -18.09
C LEU A 79 -19.31 6.83 -16.66
N LEU A 80 -18.38 6.40 -15.81
CA LEU A 80 -18.32 6.81 -14.40
C LEU A 80 -18.04 8.31 -14.20
N HIS A 81 -17.44 8.99 -15.19
CA HIS A 81 -17.20 10.43 -15.12
C HIS A 81 -18.31 11.27 -15.79
N HIS A 82 -19.29 10.66 -16.46
CA HIS A 82 -20.26 11.39 -17.25
C HIS A 82 -21.45 11.87 -16.40
N PRO A 83 -21.73 13.19 -16.33
CA PRO A 83 -22.77 13.74 -15.44
C PRO A 83 -24.21 13.42 -15.88
N ILE A 84 -24.42 13.07 -17.16
CA ILE A 84 -25.76 12.69 -17.67
C ILE A 84 -26.40 11.53 -16.90
N TYR A 85 -25.60 10.58 -16.39
CA TYR A 85 -26.13 9.44 -15.62
C TYR A 85 -26.73 9.89 -14.29
N ALA A 86 -26.42 11.11 -13.85
CA ALA A 86 -27.00 11.80 -12.71
C ALA A 86 -28.06 12.84 -13.09
N GLY A 87 -28.63 12.72 -14.29
CA GLY A 87 -29.71 13.58 -14.77
C GLY A 87 -29.28 14.97 -15.25
N ALA A 88 -27.97 15.24 -15.34
CA ALA A 88 -27.48 16.57 -15.69
C ALA A 88 -27.19 16.74 -17.18
N TYR A 89 -27.78 17.79 -17.75
CA TYR A 89 -27.39 18.33 -19.05
C TYR A 89 -26.17 19.24 -18.87
N THR A 90 -25.09 18.94 -19.59
CA THR A 90 -23.83 19.69 -19.45
C THR A 90 -23.26 20.13 -20.79
N TYR A 91 -22.83 21.39 -20.87
CA TYR A 91 -22.12 21.96 -22.01
C TYR A 91 -20.82 22.63 -21.55
N GLY A 92 -19.79 22.60 -22.39
CA GLY A 92 -18.48 23.16 -22.05
C GLY A 92 -17.62 22.31 -21.12
N ARG A 93 -17.94 21.01 -20.93
CA ARG A 93 -17.10 20.08 -20.13
C ARG A 93 -15.71 19.88 -20.73
N ARG A 94 -15.60 19.85 -22.06
CA ARG A 94 -14.33 19.77 -22.79
C ARG A 94 -14.16 21.04 -23.60
N GLN A 95 -13.22 21.88 -23.19
CA GLN A 95 -12.90 23.14 -23.87
C GLN A 95 -11.52 23.05 -24.51
N THR A 96 -11.27 23.89 -25.50
CA THR A 96 -9.95 23.99 -26.13
C THR A 96 -9.13 25.03 -25.38
N ASP A 97 -8.09 24.60 -24.69
CA ASP A 97 -7.10 25.46 -24.08
C ASP A 97 -6.07 25.88 -25.15
N ALA A 98 -6.10 27.16 -25.52
CA ALA A 98 -5.20 27.74 -26.51
C ALA A 98 -3.72 27.57 -26.14
N ARG A 99 -3.38 27.51 -24.83
CA ARG A 99 -2.01 27.33 -24.34
C ARG A 99 -1.46 25.93 -24.59
N ARG A 100 -2.34 24.94 -24.80
CA ARG A 100 -1.97 23.53 -25.06
C ARG A 100 -2.13 23.14 -26.54
N LYS A 101 -2.50 24.10 -27.38
CA LYS A 101 -2.69 23.90 -28.81
C LYS A 101 -1.34 23.96 -29.51
N HIS A 102 -1.01 22.92 -30.27
CA HIS A 102 0.18 22.88 -31.10
C HIS A 102 -0.15 23.38 -32.50
N SER A 103 0.69 24.28 -33.03
CA SER A 103 0.56 24.76 -34.42
C SER A 103 0.61 23.56 -35.39
N GLY A 104 -0.28 23.55 -36.39
CA GLY A 104 -0.39 22.45 -37.36
C GLY A 104 -1.17 21.20 -36.90
N ARG A 105 -1.62 21.11 -35.63
CA ARG A 105 -2.42 19.97 -35.13
C ARG A 105 -3.74 20.43 -34.49
N PRO A 106 -4.81 20.63 -35.28
CA PRO A 106 -6.08 21.20 -34.80
C PRO A 106 -6.81 20.36 -33.74
N ALA A 107 -6.49 19.06 -33.60
CA ALA A 107 -7.05 18.18 -32.57
C ALA A 107 -6.39 18.31 -31.19
N THR A 108 -5.31 19.10 -31.06
CA THR A 108 -4.58 19.29 -29.78
C THR A 108 -5.20 20.42 -28.94
N GLY A 109 -5.00 20.36 -27.62
CA GLY A 109 -5.45 21.40 -26.69
C GLY A 109 -6.82 21.18 -26.05
N ARG A 110 -7.54 20.07 -26.32
CA ARG A 110 -8.78 19.78 -25.59
C ARG A 110 -8.47 19.35 -24.15
N VAL A 111 -9.03 20.07 -23.18
CA VAL A 111 -8.89 19.80 -21.74
C VAL A 111 -10.28 19.56 -21.14
N VAL A 112 -10.35 18.67 -20.15
CA VAL A 112 -11.55 18.49 -19.33
C VAL A 112 -11.53 19.57 -18.25
N MET A 113 -12.54 20.44 -18.25
CA MET A 113 -12.63 21.56 -17.32
C MET A 113 -13.18 21.10 -15.97
N PRO A 114 -12.77 21.75 -14.86
CA PRO A 114 -13.42 21.54 -13.57
C PRO A 114 -14.89 22.00 -13.64
N MET A 115 -15.72 21.48 -12.73
CA MET A 115 -17.18 21.57 -12.82
C MET A 115 -17.71 23.01 -12.76
N ASP A 116 -17.04 23.86 -11.98
CA ASP A 116 -17.26 25.29 -11.83
C ASP A 116 -16.97 26.09 -13.12
N ALA A 117 -16.11 25.56 -14.00
CA ALA A 117 -15.76 26.19 -15.28
C ALA A 117 -16.58 25.66 -16.48
N TRP A 118 -17.61 24.83 -16.24
CA TRP A 118 -18.52 24.39 -17.30
C TRP A 118 -19.42 25.56 -17.73
N HIS A 119 -19.67 25.69 -19.03
CA HIS A 119 -20.55 26.75 -19.54
C HIS A 119 -22.01 26.55 -19.11
N VAL A 120 -22.46 25.29 -19.03
CA VAL A 120 -23.81 24.94 -18.60
C VAL A 120 -23.76 23.65 -17.79
N CYS A 121 -24.41 23.64 -16.63
CA CYS A 121 -24.69 22.45 -15.84
C CYS A 121 -26.11 22.56 -15.29
N LEU A 122 -27.08 22.03 -16.03
CA LEU A 122 -28.48 22.00 -15.62
C LEU A 122 -28.78 20.61 -15.09
N ARG A 123 -29.14 20.54 -13.81
CA ARG A 123 -29.51 19.29 -13.14
C ARG A 123 -30.96 18.91 -13.44
N ASP A 124 -31.24 17.63 -13.30
CA ASP A 124 -32.59 17.06 -13.36
C ASP A 124 -33.33 17.36 -14.68
N GLN A 125 -32.58 17.38 -15.79
CA GLN A 125 -33.09 17.67 -17.14
C GLN A 125 -33.29 16.42 -18.01
N VAL A 126 -32.68 15.30 -17.63
CA VAL A 126 -32.79 14.02 -18.35
C VAL A 126 -32.98 12.88 -17.35
N PRO A 127 -33.58 11.75 -17.77
CA PRO A 127 -33.69 10.58 -16.91
C PRO A 127 -32.34 10.15 -16.33
N ALA A 128 -32.28 9.87 -15.02
CA ALA A 128 -31.05 9.54 -14.32
C ALA A 128 -30.97 8.05 -13.96
N TYR A 129 -29.76 7.49 -14.01
CA TYR A 129 -29.44 6.15 -13.48
C TYR A 129 -28.99 6.19 -12.02
N ILE A 130 -28.36 7.30 -11.60
CA ILE A 130 -27.84 7.53 -10.25
C ILE A 130 -28.24 8.91 -9.76
N THR A 131 -28.16 9.15 -8.45
CA THR A 131 -28.40 10.49 -7.90
C THR A 131 -27.20 11.42 -8.12
N TRP A 132 -27.43 12.73 -8.05
CA TRP A 132 -26.34 13.72 -8.10
C TRP A 132 -25.31 13.53 -6.98
N THR A 133 -25.78 13.23 -5.77
CA THR A 133 -24.93 12.93 -4.61
C THR A 133 -24.04 11.72 -4.87
N GLN A 134 -24.61 10.63 -5.42
CA GLN A 134 -23.84 9.45 -5.77
C GLN A 134 -22.80 9.72 -6.87
N TYR A 135 -23.12 10.57 -7.85
CA TYR A 135 -22.15 11.00 -8.87
C TYR A 135 -20.96 11.76 -8.25
N GLN A 136 -21.21 12.68 -7.32
CA GLN A 136 -20.15 13.40 -6.63
C GLN A 136 -19.27 12.47 -5.79
N ALA A 137 -19.87 11.53 -5.07
CA ALA A 137 -19.14 10.49 -4.33
C ALA A 137 -18.26 9.64 -5.26
N ASN A 138 -18.79 9.23 -6.42
CA ASN A 138 -18.04 8.46 -7.40
C ASN A 138 -16.82 9.23 -7.95
N LEU A 139 -16.97 10.53 -8.24
CA LEU A 139 -15.85 11.37 -8.68
C LEU A 139 -14.79 11.53 -7.59
N ALA A 140 -15.20 11.72 -6.33
CA ALA A 140 -14.29 11.81 -5.19
C ALA A 140 -13.49 10.52 -5.03
N GLN A 141 -14.13 9.36 -5.14
CA GLN A 141 -13.48 8.05 -5.07
C GLN A 141 -12.48 7.85 -6.23
N LEU A 142 -12.88 8.18 -7.46
CA LEU A 142 -11.99 8.12 -8.63
C LEU A 142 -10.78 9.04 -8.49
N GLN A 143 -10.97 10.20 -7.85
CA GLN A 143 -9.88 11.13 -7.55
C GLN A 143 -8.97 10.60 -6.44
N ALA A 144 -9.50 10.05 -5.35
CA ALA A 144 -8.73 9.47 -4.25
C ALA A 144 -7.86 8.27 -4.70
N ASN A 145 -8.34 7.51 -5.67
CA ASN A 145 -7.64 6.38 -6.26
C ASN A 145 -6.40 6.75 -7.10
N ARG A 146 -6.27 8.01 -7.52
CA ARG A 146 -5.13 8.43 -8.35
C ARG A 146 -3.82 8.35 -7.55
N THR A 147 -2.78 7.84 -8.20
CA THR A 147 -1.43 7.83 -7.63
C THR A 147 -0.72 9.15 -7.94
N VAL A 148 -1.07 10.21 -7.21
CA VAL A 148 -0.41 11.53 -7.31
C VAL A 148 0.08 11.95 -5.93
N ALA A 149 1.15 12.74 -5.86
CA ALA A 149 1.65 13.31 -4.60
C ALA A 149 0.52 14.01 -3.83
N GLY A 150 0.34 13.64 -2.56
CA GLY A 150 -0.72 14.17 -1.70
C GLY A 150 -1.98 13.29 -1.58
N GLN A 151 -2.15 12.28 -2.44
CA GLN A 151 -3.27 11.33 -2.35
C GLN A 151 -2.83 9.96 -1.82
N SER A 152 -3.76 9.24 -1.19
CA SER A 152 -3.50 7.93 -0.59
C SER A 152 -3.27 6.83 -1.64
N GLY A 153 -3.88 6.98 -2.81
CA GLY A 153 -3.87 5.98 -3.88
C GLY A 153 -4.58 4.68 -3.49
N ALA A 154 -4.85 3.84 -4.48
CA ALA A 154 -5.45 2.53 -4.27
C ALA A 154 -4.59 1.62 -3.37
N ALA A 155 -5.22 0.73 -2.60
CA ALA A 155 -4.50 -0.28 -1.83
C ALA A 155 -3.70 -1.21 -2.76
N ARG A 156 -2.39 -1.31 -2.49
CA ARG A 156 -1.47 -2.15 -3.27
C ARG A 156 -1.10 -3.42 -2.52
N GLN A 157 -0.80 -4.47 -3.28
CA GLN A 157 -0.24 -5.73 -2.81
C GLN A 157 1.08 -5.46 -2.05
N GLY A 158 1.17 -5.87 -0.78
CA GLY A 158 2.35 -5.73 0.08
C GLY A 158 1.99 -5.72 1.57
N SER A 159 2.93 -6.06 2.46
CA SER A 159 2.64 -6.24 3.89
C SER A 159 2.42 -4.95 4.68
N ALA A 160 2.87 -3.79 4.19
CA ALA A 160 2.74 -2.51 4.90
C ALA A 160 1.30 -1.98 4.83
N LEU A 161 0.61 -1.92 5.97
CA LEU A 161 -0.81 -1.59 6.06
C LEU A 161 -1.05 -0.09 5.88
N LEU A 162 -0.20 0.76 6.45
CA LEU A 162 -0.34 2.22 6.45
C LEU A 162 0.30 2.89 5.23
N GLY A 163 0.67 2.10 4.22
CA GLY A 163 1.22 2.60 2.96
C GLY A 163 0.23 3.52 2.27
N GLY A 164 0.59 4.79 2.11
CA GLY A 164 -0.30 5.80 1.56
C GLY A 164 -1.28 6.40 2.58
N LEU A 165 -1.18 6.12 3.88
CA LEU A 165 -1.93 6.83 4.94
C LEU A 165 -1.00 7.68 5.83
N LEU A 166 0.28 7.28 5.91
CA LEU A 166 1.27 7.94 6.76
C LEU A 166 1.77 9.28 6.24
N VAL A 167 1.82 10.26 7.14
CA VAL A 167 2.31 11.62 6.94
C VAL A 167 3.38 11.93 7.99
N CYS A 168 4.49 12.52 7.56
CA CYS A 168 5.54 12.97 8.45
C CYS A 168 5.13 14.29 9.12
N GLY A 169 5.02 14.31 10.44
CA GLY A 169 4.64 15.53 11.16
C GLY A 169 5.75 16.59 11.29
N HIS A 170 6.95 16.36 10.73
CA HIS A 170 8.01 17.38 10.63
C HIS A 170 7.93 18.21 9.34
N CYS A 171 7.57 17.59 8.21
CA CYS A 171 7.53 18.28 6.91
C CYS A 171 6.17 18.23 6.22
N GLY A 172 5.17 17.55 6.80
CA GLY A 172 3.85 17.34 6.20
C GLY A 172 3.84 16.40 5.00
N GLY A 173 4.99 15.86 4.58
CA GLY A 173 5.09 14.96 3.43
C GLY A 173 4.60 13.55 3.74
N ARG A 174 3.89 12.92 2.81
CA ARG A 174 3.52 11.50 2.90
C ARG A 174 4.76 10.60 2.93
N MET A 175 4.74 9.59 3.78
CA MET A 175 5.87 8.67 3.94
C MET A 175 5.81 7.54 2.92
N ALA A 176 6.99 7.16 2.40
CA ALA A 176 7.14 6.05 1.48
C ALA A 176 7.40 4.73 2.23
N VAL A 177 6.88 3.63 1.70
CA VAL A 177 7.18 2.28 2.19
C VAL A 177 8.49 1.81 1.59
N ARG A 178 9.38 1.26 2.43
CA ARG A 178 10.60 0.56 2.01
C ARG A 178 10.56 -0.88 2.47
N TYR A 179 10.73 -1.81 1.54
CA TYR A 179 10.85 -3.23 1.80
C TYR A 179 12.32 -3.66 1.82
N GLN A 180 12.67 -4.52 2.77
CA GLN A 180 13.97 -5.19 2.88
C GLN A 180 13.70 -6.68 3.17
N GLY A 181 13.54 -7.47 2.11
CA GLY A 181 13.00 -8.83 2.22
C GLY A 181 11.57 -8.81 2.78
N ALA A 182 11.28 -9.65 3.77
CA ALA A 182 9.99 -9.66 4.46
C ALA A 182 9.74 -8.44 5.38
N ARG A 183 10.77 -7.62 5.65
CA ARG A 183 10.66 -6.46 6.54
C ARG A 183 10.19 -5.24 5.78
N MET A 184 9.33 -4.45 6.41
CA MET A 184 8.92 -3.14 5.91
C MET A 184 9.31 -2.02 6.88
N SER A 185 9.40 -0.81 6.36
CA SER A 185 9.67 0.40 7.12
C SER A 185 9.06 1.59 6.40
N TYR A 186 8.76 2.64 7.15
CA TYR A 186 8.26 3.89 6.60
C TYR A 186 9.38 4.94 6.65
N ALA A 187 9.59 5.63 5.55
CA ALA A 187 10.61 6.68 5.44
C ALA A 187 10.02 7.93 4.79
N CYS A 188 10.25 9.08 5.42
CA CYS A 188 9.99 10.36 4.78
C CYS A 188 11.15 10.69 3.83
N THR A 189 10.93 10.49 2.53
CA THR A 189 11.93 10.72 1.48
C THR A 189 11.77 12.07 0.79
N TRP A 190 10.79 12.90 1.16
CA TRP A 190 10.47 14.14 0.44
C TRP A 190 11.68 15.07 0.35
N LYS A 191 12.36 15.36 1.46
CA LYS A 191 13.56 16.21 1.45
C LYS A 191 14.75 15.57 0.72
N GLY A 192 14.92 14.25 0.86
CA GLY A 192 15.98 13.52 0.15
C GLY A 192 15.79 13.51 -1.37
N ILE A 193 14.55 13.47 -1.86
CA ILE A 193 14.24 13.53 -3.30
C ILE A 193 14.39 14.96 -3.84
N ASN A 194 13.91 15.96 -3.11
CA ASN A 194 13.86 17.35 -3.62
C ASN A 194 15.15 18.15 -3.35
N TYR A 195 15.88 17.83 -2.28
CA TYR A 195 17.03 18.63 -1.81
C TYR A 195 18.28 17.79 -1.48
N ALA A 196 18.27 16.48 -1.76
CA ALA A 196 19.35 15.56 -1.40
C ALA A 196 19.70 15.56 0.11
N GLU A 197 18.77 15.99 0.95
CA GLU A 197 18.95 16.07 2.41
C GLU A 197 18.68 14.73 3.12
N PRO A 198 19.13 14.56 4.38
CA PRO A 198 18.75 13.43 5.21
C PRO A 198 17.22 13.30 5.38
N ASN A 199 16.74 12.06 5.44
CA ASN A 199 15.32 11.78 5.68
C ASN A 199 14.84 12.43 7.00
N CYS A 200 13.65 13.05 6.97
CA CYS A 200 13.08 13.69 8.16
C CYS A 200 12.73 12.69 9.26
N LEU A 201 12.23 11.52 8.86
CA LEU A 201 11.84 10.45 9.75
C LEU A 201 11.99 9.09 9.05
N HIS A 202 12.42 8.10 9.81
CA HIS A 202 12.43 6.69 9.43
C HIS A 202 11.96 5.85 10.61
N CYS A 203 11.02 4.94 10.42
CA CYS A 203 10.56 4.05 11.47
C CYS A 203 10.29 2.63 10.95
N ALA A 204 10.49 1.65 11.83
CA ALA A 204 10.05 0.28 11.59
C ALA A 204 8.51 0.25 11.63
N GLY A 205 7.88 -0.30 10.60
CA GLY A 205 6.43 -0.20 10.48
C GLY A 205 5.63 -1.19 11.32
N ALA A 206 6.23 -2.24 11.90
CA ALA A 206 5.47 -3.32 12.54
C ALA A 206 4.75 -2.85 13.82
N SER A 207 5.47 -2.16 14.72
CA SER A 207 4.88 -1.62 15.95
C SER A 207 3.83 -0.54 15.66
N LEU A 208 4.07 0.26 14.62
CA LEU A 208 3.16 1.33 14.21
C LEU A 208 1.88 0.77 13.58
N ASP A 209 2.01 -0.18 12.66
CA ASP A 209 0.88 -0.87 12.05
C ASP A 209 0.04 -1.56 13.14
N ALA A 210 0.67 -2.26 14.09
CA ALA A 210 -0.03 -2.95 15.17
C ALA A 210 -0.83 -2.00 16.07
N TRP A 211 -0.25 -0.87 16.46
CA TRP A 211 -0.94 0.12 17.30
C TRP A 211 -2.08 0.82 16.55
N VAL A 212 -1.89 1.22 15.29
CA VAL A 212 -2.98 1.81 14.50
C VAL A 212 -4.11 0.80 14.29
N VAL A 213 -3.77 -0.46 14.02
CA VAL A 213 -4.77 -1.54 13.89
C VAL A 213 -5.56 -1.71 15.19
N SER A 214 -4.92 -1.72 16.36
CA SER A 214 -5.67 -1.88 17.62
C SER A 214 -6.68 -0.74 17.84
N GLN A 215 -6.30 0.50 17.51
CA GLN A 215 -7.21 1.65 17.62
C GLN A 215 -8.36 1.58 16.61
N VAL A 216 -8.11 1.07 15.41
CA VAL A 216 -9.17 0.86 14.40
C VAL A 216 -10.14 -0.22 14.83
N LEU A 217 -9.64 -1.34 15.36
CA LEU A 217 -10.51 -2.43 15.82
C LEU A 217 -11.38 -1.98 17.00
N GLU A 218 -10.80 -1.25 17.95
CA GLU A 218 -11.54 -0.64 19.08
C GLU A 218 -12.62 0.33 18.59
N ALA A 219 -12.30 1.19 17.61
CA ALA A 219 -13.27 2.13 17.03
C ALA A 219 -14.38 1.45 16.22
N LEU A 220 -14.10 0.30 15.58
CA LEU A 220 -15.05 -0.43 14.74
C LEU A 220 -15.98 -1.35 15.53
N THR A 221 -15.61 -1.75 16.75
CA THR A 221 -16.37 -2.74 17.55
C THR A 221 -17.86 -2.38 17.68
N PRO A 222 -18.27 -1.12 17.96
CA PRO A 222 -19.69 -0.76 18.07
C PRO A 222 -20.44 -0.72 16.72
N ALA A 223 -19.74 -0.49 15.61
CA ALA A 223 -20.33 -0.34 14.28
C ALA A 223 -20.56 -1.68 13.57
N CYS A 224 -19.82 -2.72 13.93
CA CYS A 224 -19.86 -4.03 13.29
C CYS A 224 -21.24 -4.71 13.37
N LEU A 225 -21.99 -4.54 14.46
CA LEU A 225 -23.32 -5.16 14.60
C LEU A 225 -24.35 -4.59 13.60
N ALA A 226 -24.30 -3.29 13.34
CA ALA A 226 -25.18 -2.62 12.38
C ALA A 226 -24.79 -2.92 10.92
N LEU A 227 -23.49 -3.12 10.65
CA LEU A 227 -22.97 -3.43 9.31
C LEU A 227 -23.33 -4.85 8.83
N SER A 228 -23.42 -5.83 9.72
CA SER A 228 -23.79 -7.21 9.37
C SER A 228 -25.16 -7.30 8.68
N LEU A 229 -26.12 -6.46 9.09
CA LEU A 229 -27.46 -6.39 8.49
C LEU A 229 -27.46 -5.69 7.11
N ASP A 230 -26.65 -4.64 6.92
CA ASP A 230 -26.57 -3.95 5.62
C ASP A 230 -25.83 -4.79 4.56
N VAL A 231 -24.80 -5.54 4.96
CA VAL A 231 -24.10 -6.49 4.07
C VAL A 231 -25.05 -7.58 3.59
N GLN A 232 -25.93 -8.09 4.45
CA GLN A 232 -26.95 -9.07 4.06
C GLN A 232 -27.85 -8.51 2.95
N HIS A 233 -28.43 -7.32 3.14
CA HIS A 233 -29.28 -6.69 2.14
C HIS A 233 -28.55 -6.43 0.81
N ARG A 234 -27.27 -6.07 0.87
CA ARG A 234 -26.45 -5.85 -0.33
C ARG A 234 -26.16 -7.15 -1.10
N MET A 235 -25.83 -8.25 -0.42
CA MET A 235 -25.60 -9.54 -1.08
C MET A 235 -26.88 -10.06 -1.75
N GLU A 236 -28.03 -9.90 -1.09
CA GLU A 236 -29.32 -10.25 -1.68
C GLU A 236 -29.66 -9.38 -2.89
N ALA A 237 -29.37 -8.08 -2.82
CA ALA A 237 -29.58 -7.16 -3.93
C ALA A 237 -28.69 -7.49 -5.13
N GLU A 238 -27.41 -7.79 -4.91
CA GLU A 238 -26.46 -8.20 -5.96
C GLU A 238 -26.93 -9.48 -6.65
N ARG A 239 -27.36 -10.48 -5.89
CA ARG A 239 -27.91 -11.73 -6.44
C ARG A 239 -29.17 -11.47 -7.26
N LYS A 240 -30.11 -10.67 -6.74
CA LYS A 240 -31.34 -10.31 -7.46
C LYS A 240 -31.01 -9.61 -8.78
N ALA A 241 -30.03 -8.70 -8.77
CA ALA A 241 -29.57 -8.02 -9.97
C ALA A 241 -29.00 -9.01 -11.00
N LEU A 242 -28.06 -9.87 -10.59
CA LEU A 242 -27.46 -10.86 -11.50
C LEU A 242 -28.50 -11.84 -12.07
N ASN A 243 -29.49 -12.25 -11.27
CA ASN A 243 -30.57 -13.13 -11.74
C ASN A 243 -31.49 -12.43 -12.75
N GLN A 244 -31.79 -11.14 -12.54
CA GLN A 244 -32.53 -10.35 -13.52
C GLN A 244 -31.75 -10.20 -14.82
N HIS A 245 -30.43 -9.99 -14.75
CA HIS A 245 -29.58 -9.93 -15.94
C HIS A 245 -29.70 -11.20 -16.81
N TRP A 246 -29.59 -12.38 -16.19
CA TRP A 246 -29.71 -13.66 -16.89
C TRP A 246 -31.11 -13.90 -17.44
N ARG A 247 -32.16 -13.54 -16.68
CA ARG A 247 -33.55 -13.62 -17.17
C ARG A 247 -33.75 -12.79 -18.45
N HIS A 248 -33.30 -11.54 -18.46
CA HIS A 248 -33.43 -10.67 -19.63
C HIS A 248 -32.64 -11.22 -20.84
N GLN A 249 -31.47 -11.83 -20.61
CA GLN A 249 -30.70 -12.48 -21.68
C GLN A 249 -31.44 -13.67 -22.31
N LEU A 250 -32.06 -14.52 -21.48
CA LEU A 250 -32.80 -15.69 -21.96
C LEU A 250 -34.09 -15.29 -22.69
N GLU A 251 -34.82 -14.31 -22.16
CA GLU A 251 -36.02 -13.75 -22.81
C GLU A 251 -35.70 -13.18 -24.19
N ARG A 252 -34.59 -12.44 -24.31
CA ARG A 252 -34.12 -11.92 -25.60
C ARG A 252 -33.78 -13.04 -26.57
N ALA A 253 -33.01 -14.04 -26.14
CA ALA A 253 -32.63 -15.15 -27.00
C ALA A 253 -33.87 -15.90 -27.50
N ALA A 254 -34.86 -16.12 -26.63
CA ALA A 254 -36.15 -16.68 -27.00
C ALA A 254 -36.90 -15.80 -28.04
N TYR A 255 -36.90 -14.48 -27.85
CA TYR A 255 -37.50 -13.56 -28.81
C TYR A 255 -36.79 -13.56 -30.17
N GLU A 256 -35.46 -13.59 -30.19
CA GLU A 256 -34.67 -13.65 -31.44
C GLU A 256 -34.92 -14.96 -32.19
N VAL A 257 -35.07 -16.09 -31.49
CA VAL A 257 -35.48 -17.38 -32.07
C VAL A 257 -36.88 -17.29 -32.67
N GLN A 258 -37.87 -16.79 -31.92
CA GLN A 258 -39.24 -16.63 -32.43
C GLN A 258 -39.31 -15.68 -33.63
N ARG A 259 -38.49 -14.64 -33.65
CA ARG A 259 -38.40 -13.71 -34.77
C ARG A 259 -37.80 -14.39 -36.00
N ALA A 260 -36.69 -15.10 -35.84
CA ALA A 260 -36.04 -15.81 -36.94
C ALA A 260 -36.93 -16.92 -37.51
N GLN A 261 -37.66 -17.64 -36.64
CA GLN A 261 -38.66 -18.63 -37.04
C GLN A 261 -39.74 -18.01 -37.91
N ARG A 262 -40.41 -16.94 -37.45
CA ARG A 262 -41.46 -16.26 -38.23
C ARG A 262 -40.95 -15.75 -39.57
N GLN A 263 -39.70 -15.27 -39.65
CA GLN A 263 -39.10 -14.83 -40.91
C GLN A 263 -38.90 -15.99 -41.88
N TYR A 264 -38.48 -17.16 -41.38
CA TYR A 264 -38.34 -18.38 -42.19
C TYR A 264 -39.70 -18.90 -42.68
N GLU A 265 -40.71 -18.94 -41.81
CA GLU A 265 -42.07 -19.43 -42.14
C GLU A 265 -42.79 -18.59 -43.21
N LEU A 266 -42.45 -17.29 -43.32
CA LEU A 266 -43.05 -16.36 -44.29
C LEU A 266 -42.40 -16.39 -45.68
N VAL A 267 -41.31 -17.15 -45.88
CA VAL A 267 -40.58 -17.12 -47.15
C VAL A 267 -41.21 -18.08 -48.16
N GLU A 268 -41.42 -17.61 -49.40
CA GLU A 268 -41.92 -18.47 -50.48
C GLU A 268 -40.87 -19.53 -50.87
N PRO A 269 -41.28 -20.78 -51.14
CA PRO A 269 -40.37 -21.88 -51.48
C PRO A 269 -39.47 -21.61 -52.71
N GLU A 270 -39.93 -20.76 -53.61
CA GLU A 270 -39.23 -20.35 -54.83
C GLU A 270 -37.98 -19.52 -54.54
N HIS A 271 -37.92 -18.84 -53.39
CA HIS A 271 -36.77 -18.03 -52.96
C HIS A 271 -35.72 -18.85 -52.20
N ARG A 272 -35.28 -19.95 -52.81
CA ARG A 272 -34.44 -21.00 -52.18
C ARG A 272 -33.15 -20.51 -51.52
N LEU A 273 -32.51 -19.45 -52.03
CA LEU A 273 -31.30 -18.88 -51.42
C LEU A 273 -31.62 -18.08 -50.15
N VAL A 274 -32.76 -17.40 -50.11
CA VAL A 274 -33.24 -16.64 -48.95
C VAL A 274 -33.75 -17.60 -47.87
N ALA A 275 -34.46 -18.66 -48.27
CA ALA A 275 -34.88 -19.71 -47.34
C ALA A 275 -33.69 -20.34 -46.60
N ARG A 276 -32.61 -20.69 -47.32
CA ARG A 276 -31.38 -21.24 -46.70
C ARG A 276 -30.67 -20.24 -45.78
N SER A 277 -30.69 -18.95 -46.07
CA SER A 277 -30.04 -17.95 -45.21
C SER A 277 -30.85 -17.70 -43.93
N LEU A 278 -32.18 -17.70 -44.03
CA LEU A 278 -33.09 -17.59 -42.89
C LEU A 278 -33.09 -18.85 -42.01
N GLU A 279 -33.02 -20.03 -42.61
CA GLU A 279 -32.83 -21.30 -41.91
C GLU A 279 -31.55 -21.28 -41.07
N ARG A 280 -30.41 -20.91 -41.68
CA ARG A 280 -29.15 -20.73 -40.94
C ARG A 280 -29.25 -19.68 -39.84
N ALA A 281 -29.97 -18.59 -40.09
CA ALA A 281 -30.16 -17.55 -39.07
C ALA A 281 -30.97 -18.08 -37.88
N TRP A 282 -31.99 -18.91 -38.14
CA TRP A 282 -32.78 -19.57 -37.11
C TRP A 282 -32.00 -20.64 -36.35
N GLU A 283 -31.24 -21.50 -37.03
CA GLU A 283 -30.32 -22.47 -36.41
C GLU A 283 -29.29 -21.78 -35.51
N ASN A 284 -28.71 -20.67 -35.96
CA ASN A 284 -27.78 -19.88 -35.17
C ASN A 284 -28.46 -19.26 -33.93
N ALA A 285 -29.68 -18.76 -34.06
CA ALA A 285 -30.45 -18.22 -32.94
C ALA A 285 -30.77 -19.31 -31.90
N LEU A 286 -31.18 -20.52 -32.35
CA LEU A 286 -31.43 -21.68 -31.49
C LEU A 286 -30.17 -22.13 -30.75
N SER A 287 -29.04 -22.20 -31.46
CA SER A 287 -27.73 -22.50 -30.88
C SER A 287 -27.33 -21.46 -29.82
N THR A 288 -27.52 -20.17 -30.12
CA THR A 288 -27.22 -19.07 -29.20
C THR A 288 -28.10 -19.14 -27.96
N GLN A 289 -29.40 -19.40 -28.10
CA GLN A 289 -30.32 -19.57 -26.96
C GLN A 289 -29.88 -20.74 -26.08
N ARG A 290 -29.52 -21.88 -26.68
CA ARG A 290 -29.05 -23.05 -25.94
C ARG A 290 -27.75 -22.78 -25.18
N GLN A 291 -26.78 -22.14 -25.82
CA GLN A 291 -25.53 -21.74 -25.17
C GLN A 291 -25.76 -20.80 -24.00
N LEU A 292 -26.62 -19.79 -24.16
CA LEU A 292 -26.99 -18.86 -23.09
C LEU A 292 -27.71 -19.57 -21.93
N GLN A 293 -28.55 -20.56 -22.24
CA GLN A 293 -29.23 -21.37 -21.22
C GLN A 293 -28.20 -22.16 -20.39
N GLU A 294 -27.31 -22.90 -21.05
CA GLU A 294 -26.26 -23.69 -20.41
C GLU A 294 -25.30 -22.82 -19.58
N GLU A 295 -24.92 -21.64 -20.10
CA GLU A 295 -24.12 -20.66 -19.36
C GLU A 295 -24.85 -20.11 -18.14
N SER A 296 -26.14 -19.78 -18.28
CA SER A 296 -26.96 -19.29 -17.18
C SER A 296 -27.11 -20.33 -16.08
N ASP A 297 -27.39 -21.59 -16.43
CA ASP A 297 -27.53 -22.69 -15.49
C ASP A 297 -26.21 -22.93 -14.74
N ARG A 298 -25.09 -22.89 -15.45
CA ARG A 298 -23.76 -23.00 -14.83
C ARG A 298 -23.49 -21.86 -13.85
N VAL A 299 -23.79 -20.61 -14.22
CA VAL A 299 -23.54 -19.45 -13.35
C VAL A 299 -24.47 -19.44 -12.16
N LEU A 300 -25.76 -19.77 -12.34
CA LEU A 300 -26.75 -19.89 -11.27
C LEU A 300 -26.42 -21.03 -10.31
N ALA A 301 -25.93 -22.17 -10.81
CA ALA A 301 -25.48 -23.28 -9.98
C ALA A 301 -24.21 -22.96 -9.17
N GLN A 302 -23.38 -22.03 -9.65
CA GLN A 302 -22.18 -21.54 -8.96
C GLN A 302 -22.45 -20.36 -8.02
N GLN A 303 -23.67 -19.79 -8.02
CA GLN A 303 -24.03 -18.76 -7.06
C GLN A 303 -24.16 -19.35 -5.66
N ALA A 304 -23.68 -18.60 -4.66
CA ALA A 304 -23.87 -18.96 -3.26
C ALA A 304 -25.37 -19.01 -2.90
N VAL A 305 -25.75 -20.06 -2.17
CA VAL A 305 -27.07 -20.24 -1.56
C VAL A 305 -27.35 -19.04 -0.63
N PRO A 306 -28.62 -18.61 -0.43
CA PRO A 306 -28.88 -17.55 0.54
C PRO A 306 -28.34 -17.98 1.89
N LEU A 307 -27.68 -17.06 2.60
CA LEU A 307 -27.14 -17.36 3.92
C LEU A 307 -28.28 -17.85 4.82
N THR A 308 -28.08 -19.02 5.40
CA THR A 308 -29.00 -19.59 6.39
C THR A 308 -29.03 -18.72 7.64
N ALA A 309 -30.10 -18.83 8.44
CA ALA A 309 -30.16 -18.17 9.73
C ALA A 309 -28.97 -18.51 10.63
N GLN A 310 -28.41 -19.72 10.49
CA GLN A 310 -27.21 -20.15 11.20
C GLN A 310 -25.95 -19.43 10.70
N GLU A 311 -25.73 -19.33 9.39
CA GLU A 311 -24.59 -18.58 8.83
C GLU A 311 -24.66 -17.09 9.17
N LEU A 312 -25.87 -16.52 9.27
CA LEU A 312 -26.07 -15.15 9.75
C LEU A 312 -25.68 -15.00 11.22
N GLN A 313 -26.03 -15.96 12.08
CA GLN A 313 -25.57 -16.00 13.47
C GLN A 313 -24.05 -16.14 13.55
N ASP A 314 -23.44 -16.95 12.68
CA ASP A 314 -21.98 -17.10 12.62
C ASP A 314 -21.30 -15.80 12.18
N ILE A 315 -21.88 -15.05 11.22
CA ILE A 315 -21.40 -13.71 10.83
C ILE A 315 -21.52 -12.72 12.00
N HIS A 316 -22.63 -12.78 12.75
CA HIS A 316 -22.80 -11.97 13.98
C HIS A 316 -21.74 -12.32 15.02
N ALA A 317 -21.47 -13.60 15.28
CA ALA A 317 -20.42 -14.04 16.20
C ALA A 317 -19.02 -13.64 15.72
N LEU A 318 -18.74 -13.70 14.42
CA LEU A 318 -17.48 -13.22 13.82
C LEU A 318 -17.33 -11.69 13.93
N ALA A 319 -18.44 -10.95 13.91
CA ALA A 319 -18.45 -9.51 14.12
C ALA A 319 -18.18 -9.12 15.58
N GLU A 320 -18.43 -10.02 16.54
CA GLU A 320 -18.10 -9.83 17.97
C GLU A 320 -16.60 -9.99 18.25
N ASP A 321 -15.88 -10.85 17.50
CA ASP A 321 -14.41 -11.01 17.59
C ASP A 321 -13.70 -10.51 16.32
N LEU A 322 -13.80 -9.19 16.10
CA LEU A 322 -13.13 -8.51 15.00
C LEU A 322 -11.59 -8.70 15.01
N PRO A 323 -10.89 -8.74 16.16
CA PRO A 323 -9.47 -9.09 16.19
C PRO A 323 -9.15 -10.46 15.59
N ALA A 324 -9.94 -11.50 15.91
CA ALA A 324 -9.75 -12.82 15.32
C ALA A 324 -9.97 -12.78 13.80
N LEU A 325 -11.07 -12.16 13.34
CA LEU A 325 -11.36 -12.00 11.91
C LEU A 325 -10.24 -11.24 11.20
N TRP A 326 -9.77 -10.13 11.77
CA TRP A 326 -8.65 -9.36 11.22
C TRP A 326 -7.38 -10.19 11.07
N SER A 327 -7.11 -11.11 11.99
CA SER A 327 -5.93 -11.97 11.95
C SER A 327 -6.08 -13.21 11.07
N ALA A 328 -7.30 -13.52 10.59
CA ALA A 328 -7.59 -14.72 9.83
C ALA A 328 -6.83 -14.77 8.49
N MET A 329 -6.47 -15.99 8.07
CA MET A 329 -5.80 -16.25 6.78
C MET A 329 -6.71 -15.95 5.58
N THR A 330 -8.03 -15.98 5.78
CA THR A 330 -9.05 -15.67 4.79
C THR A 330 -9.13 -14.17 4.50
N THR A 331 -8.85 -13.32 5.49
CA THR A 331 -8.77 -11.87 5.29
C THR A 331 -7.46 -11.52 4.61
N THR A 332 -7.50 -10.90 3.44
CA THR A 332 -6.29 -10.56 2.68
C THR A 332 -5.65 -9.27 3.19
N THR A 333 -4.37 -9.06 2.90
CA THR A 333 -3.72 -7.78 3.26
C THR A 333 -4.29 -6.59 2.46
N ALA A 334 -4.86 -6.86 1.28
CA ALA A 334 -5.55 -5.83 0.49
C ALA A 334 -6.84 -5.38 1.19
N GLU A 335 -7.68 -6.31 1.66
CA GLU A 335 -8.89 -6.00 2.43
C GLU A 335 -8.58 -5.20 3.70
N ARG A 336 -7.57 -5.63 4.46
CA ARG A 336 -7.11 -4.88 5.65
C ARG A 336 -6.77 -3.42 5.31
N LYS A 337 -6.08 -3.21 4.19
CA LYS A 337 -5.70 -1.88 3.73
C LYS A 337 -6.87 -1.03 3.26
N ASP A 338 -7.88 -1.66 2.66
CA ASP A 338 -9.09 -0.98 2.22
C ASP A 338 -9.91 -0.55 3.45
N ILE A 339 -10.07 -1.43 4.43
CA ILE A 339 -10.72 -1.09 5.71
C ILE A 339 -10.03 0.10 6.37
N LEU A 340 -8.70 0.09 6.50
CA LEU A 340 -7.96 1.21 7.09
C LEU A 340 -8.17 2.52 6.33
N ARG A 341 -8.24 2.47 5.00
CA ARG A 341 -8.46 3.67 4.17
C ARG A 341 -9.88 4.23 4.26
N LEU A 342 -10.86 3.40 4.63
CA LEU A 342 -12.25 3.84 4.83
C LEU A 342 -12.38 4.61 6.15
N VAL A 343 -11.72 4.14 7.21
CA VAL A 343 -11.86 4.74 8.55
C VAL A 343 -10.85 5.85 8.83
N ILE A 344 -9.67 5.83 8.21
CA ILE A 344 -8.58 6.78 8.47
C ILE A 344 -8.38 7.72 7.28
N ASP A 345 -8.42 9.03 7.51
CA ASP A 345 -7.99 10.04 6.53
C ASP A 345 -6.47 10.05 6.40
N ARG A 346 -5.76 10.19 7.53
CA ARG A 346 -4.30 10.16 7.59
C ARG A 346 -3.79 9.78 8.98
N VAL A 347 -2.56 9.28 9.03
CA VAL A 347 -1.81 9.05 10.27
C VAL A 347 -0.59 9.97 10.28
N VAL A 348 -0.52 10.90 11.21
CA VAL A 348 0.62 11.80 11.36
C VAL A 348 1.58 11.23 12.40
N VAL A 349 2.86 11.10 12.04
CA VAL A 349 3.88 10.58 12.96
C VAL A 349 4.99 11.60 13.16
N ARG A 350 5.33 11.87 14.42
CA ARG A 350 6.49 12.68 14.82
C ARG A 350 7.39 11.89 15.76
N CYS A 351 8.66 12.29 15.82
CA CYS A 351 9.67 11.66 16.64
C CYS A 351 10.77 12.67 16.92
N GLU A 352 11.14 12.86 18.17
CA GLU A 352 12.36 13.60 18.47
C GLU A 352 13.59 12.77 18.05
N ARG A 353 14.62 13.45 17.52
CA ARG A 353 15.80 12.76 17.00
C ARG A 353 16.52 12.05 18.14
N GLY A 354 16.57 10.73 18.09
CA GLY A 354 17.23 9.91 19.10
C GLY A 354 16.26 9.24 20.06
N ASP A 355 14.95 9.47 19.93
CA ASP A 355 13.94 8.85 20.78
C ASP A 355 13.39 7.55 20.15
N GLU A 356 13.04 6.59 20.99
CA GLU A 356 12.29 5.39 20.63
C GLU A 356 10.77 5.64 20.61
N GLN A 357 10.33 6.75 21.19
CA GLN A 357 8.93 7.13 21.26
C GLN A 357 8.49 7.87 19.99
N LEU A 358 7.48 7.34 19.32
CA LEU A 358 6.80 7.97 18.20
C LEU A 358 5.48 8.54 18.71
N SER A 359 5.27 9.85 18.55
CA SER A 359 3.93 10.41 18.70
C SER A 359 3.15 10.17 17.42
N VAL A 360 1.93 9.70 17.57
CA VAL A 360 1.06 9.28 16.46
C VAL A 360 -0.31 9.92 16.64
N ASP A 361 -0.72 10.69 15.64
CA ASP A 361 -2.07 11.26 15.56
C ASP A 361 -2.83 10.54 14.44
N ILE A 362 -3.91 9.84 14.78
CA ILE A 362 -4.84 9.24 13.81
C ILE A 362 -5.93 10.26 13.55
N HIS A 363 -6.02 10.74 12.31
CA HIS A 363 -7.15 11.53 11.84
C HIS A 363 -8.17 10.61 11.19
N TRP A 364 -9.33 10.49 11.82
CA TRP A 364 -10.41 9.66 11.34
C TRP A 364 -11.17 10.36 10.20
N ALA A 365 -11.74 9.57 9.30
CA ALA A 365 -12.58 10.10 8.22
C ALA A 365 -13.78 10.93 8.75
N GLY A 366 -14.25 10.62 9.97
CA GLY A 366 -15.30 11.37 10.66
C GLY A 366 -14.87 12.69 11.33
N GLY A 367 -13.62 13.14 11.13
CA GLY A 367 -13.11 14.41 11.67
C GLY A 367 -12.61 14.35 13.12
N MET A 368 -12.83 13.24 13.82
CA MET A 368 -12.25 12.96 15.14
C MET A 368 -10.73 12.75 15.02
N MET A 369 -10.02 12.93 16.14
CA MET A 369 -8.58 12.69 16.22
C MET A 369 -8.23 11.88 17.47
N THR A 370 -7.48 10.81 17.30
CA THR A 370 -6.91 10.02 18.40
C THR A 370 -5.41 10.28 18.48
N HIS A 371 -4.94 10.62 19.67
CA HIS A 371 -3.53 10.87 19.93
C HIS A 371 -2.96 9.69 20.71
N GLY A 372 -1.74 9.29 20.38
CA GLY A 372 -1.07 8.25 21.11
C GLY A 372 0.42 8.20 20.89
N SER A 373 1.02 7.18 21.49
CA SER A 373 2.45 7.00 21.51
C SER A 373 2.80 5.55 21.24
N VAL A 374 3.75 5.33 20.32
CA VAL A 374 4.23 4.01 19.93
C VAL A 374 5.72 3.91 20.21
N ILE A 375 6.13 2.88 20.94
CA ILE A 375 7.56 2.55 21.11
C ILE A 375 8.04 1.76 19.89
N ARG A 376 9.02 2.30 19.18
CA ARG A 376 9.68 1.61 18.07
C ARG A 376 10.97 0.93 18.53
N PRO A 377 11.35 -0.19 17.90
CA PRO A 377 12.70 -0.72 18.06
C PRO A 377 13.73 0.28 17.53
N VAL A 378 14.75 0.59 18.35
CA VAL A 378 15.86 1.49 17.98
C VAL A 378 17.13 0.71 17.66
N ALA A 379 18.02 1.31 16.87
CA ALA A 379 19.23 0.63 16.42
C ALA A 379 20.34 0.63 17.49
N ARG A 380 20.36 1.63 18.36
CA ARG A 380 21.39 1.86 19.38
C ARG A 380 20.74 2.03 20.76
N MET A 381 21.40 1.55 21.80
CA MET A 381 20.94 1.70 23.19
C MET A 381 20.90 3.15 23.66
N THR A 382 21.78 3.99 23.12
CA THR A 382 21.78 5.44 23.37
C THR A 382 20.53 6.16 22.86
N GLN A 383 19.63 5.44 22.17
CA GLN A 383 18.36 5.96 21.67
C GLN A 383 17.16 5.52 22.53
N LEU A 384 17.42 4.77 23.61
CA LEU A 384 16.40 4.42 24.59
C LEU A 384 16.11 5.67 25.43
N SER A 385 14.83 5.95 25.65
CA SER A 385 14.37 7.07 26.48
C SER A 385 14.94 6.99 27.91
N TYR A 386 15.05 5.76 28.43
CA TYR A 386 15.58 5.43 29.75
C TYR A 386 17.07 5.04 29.74
N TYR A 387 17.86 5.43 28.72
CA TYR A 387 19.27 5.02 28.63
C TYR A 387 20.10 5.45 29.85
N ALA A 388 19.86 6.65 30.39
CA ALA A 388 20.56 7.14 31.58
C ALA A 388 20.25 6.29 32.82
N GLU A 389 18.98 5.94 33.01
CA GLU A 389 18.51 5.09 34.11
C GLU A 389 19.07 3.66 33.97
N LEU A 390 19.04 3.10 32.76
CA LEU A 390 19.61 1.80 32.45
C LEU A 390 21.11 1.76 32.79
N LYS A 391 21.86 2.81 32.41
CA LYS A 391 23.28 2.91 32.70
C LYS A 391 23.54 2.96 34.21
N ALA A 392 22.84 3.83 34.93
CA ALA A 392 22.97 3.95 36.38
C ALA A 392 22.58 2.65 37.12
N ALA A 393 21.52 1.97 36.68
CA ALA A 393 21.10 0.69 37.24
C ALA A 393 22.17 -0.38 37.08
N VAL A 394 22.77 -0.48 35.89
CA VAL A 394 23.85 -1.45 35.61
C VAL A 394 25.11 -1.12 36.40
N GLU A 395 25.52 0.15 36.47
CA GLU A 395 26.67 0.59 37.29
C GLU A 395 26.48 0.21 38.75
N ARG A 396 25.29 0.47 39.32
CA ARG A 396 24.96 0.08 40.70
C ARG A 396 25.03 -1.43 40.90
N LEU A 397 24.37 -2.22 40.05
CA LEU A 397 24.31 -3.68 40.20
C LEU A 397 25.69 -4.35 40.03
N VAL A 398 26.55 -3.79 39.17
CA VAL A 398 27.94 -4.25 39.04
C VAL A 398 28.73 -3.92 40.31
N THR A 399 28.53 -2.73 40.89
CA THR A 399 29.18 -2.32 42.15
C THR A 399 28.74 -3.22 43.32
N GLU A 400 27.48 -3.66 43.33
CA GLU A 400 26.94 -4.64 44.28
C GLU A 400 27.47 -6.08 44.07
N GLY A 401 28.33 -6.31 43.08
CA GLY A 401 28.94 -7.62 42.82
C GLY A 401 28.01 -8.63 42.15
N ARG A 402 26.91 -8.18 41.54
CA ARG A 402 25.95 -9.07 40.85
C ARG A 402 26.56 -9.68 39.59
N SER A 403 26.22 -10.94 39.33
CA SER A 403 26.62 -11.61 38.09
C SER A 403 25.81 -11.09 36.89
N ALA A 404 26.32 -11.32 35.68
CA ALA A 404 25.65 -10.87 34.45
C ALA A 404 24.24 -11.47 34.26
N GLN A 405 24.01 -12.69 34.76
CA GLN A 405 22.67 -13.31 34.71
C GLN A 405 21.72 -12.63 35.70
N GLN A 406 22.17 -12.40 36.94
CA GLN A 406 21.37 -11.70 37.95
C GLN A 406 21.01 -10.27 37.52
N ILE A 407 21.94 -9.57 36.86
CA ILE A 407 21.66 -8.25 36.28
C ILE A 407 20.63 -8.36 35.16
N ALA A 408 20.73 -9.35 34.27
CA ALA A 408 19.76 -9.54 33.19
C ALA A 408 18.35 -9.80 33.76
N ASP A 409 18.24 -10.65 34.77
CA ASP A 409 16.97 -11.00 35.43
C ASP A 409 16.37 -9.75 36.11
N LEU A 410 17.16 -8.99 36.88
CA LEU A 410 16.70 -7.75 37.53
C LEU A 410 16.26 -6.68 36.53
N LEU A 411 16.97 -6.51 35.41
CA LEU A 411 16.55 -5.58 34.36
C LEU A 411 15.23 -6.04 33.71
N ASN A 412 15.05 -7.34 33.53
CA ASN A 412 13.81 -7.89 32.98
C ASN A 412 12.62 -7.69 33.93
N ASP A 413 12.83 -7.92 35.23
CA ASP A 413 11.84 -7.73 36.29
C ASP A 413 11.43 -6.26 36.46
N GLN A 414 12.38 -5.34 36.31
CA GLN A 414 12.13 -3.89 36.30
C GLN A 414 11.44 -3.40 35.01
N GLY A 415 11.14 -4.29 34.07
CA GLY A 415 10.51 -3.93 32.81
C GLY A 415 11.45 -3.24 31.81
N LEU A 416 12.74 -3.12 32.11
CA LEU A 416 13.73 -2.50 31.22
C LEU A 416 14.02 -3.47 30.07
N ARG A 417 13.86 -3.00 28.82
CA ARG A 417 14.00 -3.85 27.63
C ARG A 417 15.25 -3.54 26.81
N PRO A 418 15.82 -4.50 26.07
CA PRO A 418 16.93 -4.22 25.16
C PRO A 418 16.52 -3.37 23.96
N ALA A 419 17.43 -2.53 23.46
CA ALA A 419 17.22 -1.74 22.23
C ALA A 419 17.05 -2.58 20.97
N LYS A 420 17.73 -3.73 20.90
CA LYS A 420 17.67 -4.66 19.76
C LYS A 420 16.53 -5.66 19.92
N ARG A 421 16.20 -6.34 18.81
CA ARG A 421 15.12 -7.35 18.53
C ARG A 421 14.88 -8.49 19.54
N THR A 422 15.41 -8.42 20.75
CA THR A 422 15.20 -9.39 21.84
C THR A 422 14.22 -8.83 22.85
N LYS A 423 13.23 -9.64 23.23
CA LYS A 423 12.20 -9.26 24.20
C LYS A 423 12.71 -9.16 25.64
N VAL A 424 13.85 -9.77 25.94
CA VAL A 424 14.43 -9.85 27.29
C VAL A 424 15.96 -9.73 27.20
N TRP A 425 16.56 -9.20 28.26
CA TRP A 425 17.99 -9.22 28.48
C TRP A 425 18.49 -10.63 28.73
N ASN A 426 19.68 -10.94 28.20
CA ASN A 426 20.43 -12.13 28.57
C ASN A 426 21.83 -11.76 29.09
N ALA A 427 22.49 -12.71 29.75
CA ALA A 427 23.80 -12.48 30.35
C ALA A 427 24.89 -12.06 29.35
N GLU A 428 24.81 -12.46 28.08
CA GLU A 428 25.78 -12.04 27.06
C GLU A 428 25.60 -10.57 26.66
N GLN A 429 24.35 -10.12 26.50
CA GLN A 429 24.02 -8.72 26.24
C GLN A 429 24.46 -7.82 27.39
N VAL A 430 24.24 -8.27 28.63
CA VAL A 430 24.71 -7.55 29.82
C VAL A 430 26.23 -7.49 29.87
N ARG A 431 26.93 -8.60 29.62
CA ARG A 431 28.42 -8.58 29.54
C ARG A 431 28.94 -7.63 28.47
N GLY A 432 28.27 -7.57 27.32
CA GLY A 432 28.57 -6.61 26.28
C GLY A 432 28.41 -5.17 26.76
N MET A 433 27.27 -4.86 27.37
CA MET A 433 26.93 -3.55 27.91
C MET A 433 27.89 -3.08 29.01
N VAL A 434 28.21 -3.97 29.96
CA VAL A 434 29.15 -3.71 31.06
C VAL A 434 30.52 -3.33 30.51
N ARG A 435 31.01 -4.07 29.50
CA ARG A 435 32.26 -3.74 28.81
C ARG A 435 32.18 -2.41 28.07
N ASP A 436 31.07 -2.12 27.40
CA ASP A 436 30.86 -0.85 26.68
C ASP A 436 30.80 0.35 27.66
N PHE A 437 30.39 0.13 28.90
CA PHE A 437 30.45 1.11 30.00
C PHE A 437 31.82 1.18 30.69
N GLY A 438 32.79 0.34 30.31
CA GLY A 438 34.11 0.28 30.94
C GLY A 438 34.12 -0.40 32.32
N LEU A 439 33.08 -1.16 32.65
CA LEU A 439 32.92 -1.89 33.91
C LEU A 439 33.41 -3.34 33.78
N ALA A 440 33.59 -4.02 34.92
CA ALA A 440 33.96 -5.43 34.97
C ALA A 440 33.07 -6.21 35.96
N ILE A 441 32.54 -7.36 35.52
CA ILE A 441 31.84 -8.32 36.38
C ILE A 441 32.82 -9.43 36.75
N SER A 442 33.08 -9.60 38.05
CA SER A 442 33.88 -10.71 38.58
C SER A 442 33.23 -12.05 38.22
N ARG A 443 34.01 -13.01 37.71
CA ARG A 443 33.53 -14.34 37.33
C ARG A 443 33.17 -15.23 38.53
N SER A 444 33.45 -14.81 39.75
CA SER A 444 33.42 -15.67 40.94
C SER A 444 32.71 -15.08 42.17
N GLY A 445 32.03 -13.94 42.08
CA GLY A 445 31.24 -13.41 43.21
C GLY A 445 32.06 -13.00 44.45
N MET A 446 33.40 -13.00 44.37
CA MET A 446 34.27 -12.35 45.35
C MET A 446 34.77 -11.03 44.78
N ALA A 447 34.64 -9.98 45.58
CA ALA A 447 35.26 -8.69 45.35
C ALA A 447 36.78 -8.86 45.34
N THR A 448 37.38 -8.80 44.15
CA THR A 448 38.80 -8.52 44.00
C THR A 448 38.92 -7.03 43.74
N PRO A 449 39.85 -6.29 44.37
CA PRO A 449 40.13 -4.91 43.97
C PRO A 449 40.38 -4.88 42.46
N PRO A 450 39.97 -3.83 41.74
CA PRO A 450 40.28 -3.73 40.32
C PRO A 450 41.80 -3.78 40.23
N VAL A 451 42.35 -4.90 39.74
CA VAL A 451 43.71 -4.89 39.22
C VAL A 451 43.62 -3.82 38.14
N ALA A 452 44.30 -2.70 38.35
CA ALA A 452 44.47 -1.66 37.35
C ALA A 452 45.01 -2.37 36.11
N GLN A 453 44.10 -2.75 35.21
CA GLN A 453 44.47 -3.47 34.02
C GLN A 453 45.24 -2.42 33.24
N GLU A 454 46.55 -2.55 33.11
CA GLU A 454 47.38 -1.63 32.35
C GLU A 454 46.82 -1.56 30.93
N TRP A 455 45.98 -0.56 30.66
CA TRP A 455 45.34 -0.38 29.35
C TRP A 455 46.35 -0.06 28.27
N ARG A 456 47.54 0.38 28.69
CA ARG A 456 48.68 0.80 27.89
C ARG A 456 49.97 0.30 28.53
N ARG A 457 50.88 -0.24 27.71
CA ARG A 457 52.28 -0.58 28.04
C ARG A 457 53.17 0.05 26.98
N GLY A 458 53.78 1.20 27.29
CA GLY A 458 54.44 2.03 26.27
C GLY A 458 53.44 2.40 25.17
N ASP A 459 53.74 2.15 23.91
CA ASP A 459 52.82 2.41 22.80
C ASP A 459 51.87 1.25 22.46
N TRP A 460 51.81 0.23 23.31
CA TRP A 460 50.92 -0.90 23.11
C TRP A 460 49.68 -0.79 23.98
N TRP A 461 48.52 -0.79 23.34
CA TRP A 461 47.23 -0.68 23.99
C TRP A 461 46.49 -2.01 23.98
N THR A 462 45.75 -2.28 25.04
CA THR A 462 44.73 -3.34 25.00
C THR A 462 43.61 -2.92 24.04
N VAL A 463 42.95 -3.87 23.38
CA VAL A 463 41.82 -3.56 22.48
C VAL A 463 40.73 -2.77 23.20
N THR A 464 40.45 -3.10 24.46
CA THR A 464 39.46 -2.40 25.29
C THR A 464 39.93 -0.98 25.63
N GLY A 465 41.18 -0.82 26.09
CA GLY A 465 41.74 0.49 26.42
C GLY A 465 41.75 1.43 25.21
N LEU A 466 42.20 0.94 24.05
CA LEU A 466 42.19 1.74 22.82
C LEU A 466 40.78 2.08 22.34
N ALA A 467 39.83 1.14 22.45
CA ALA A 467 38.44 1.35 22.10
C ALA A 467 37.81 2.47 22.94
N VAL A 468 38.05 2.48 24.25
CA VAL A 468 37.59 3.53 25.17
C VAL A 468 38.23 4.87 24.83
N THR A 469 39.56 4.93 24.65
CA THR A 469 40.28 6.17 24.30
C THR A 469 39.85 6.76 22.96
N LEU A 470 39.55 5.91 21.98
CA LEU A 470 39.03 6.32 20.67
C LEU A 470 37.51 6.53 20.67
N GLY A 471 36.82 6.19 21.76
CA GLY A 471 35.36 6.22 21.94
C GLY A 471 34.57 5.30 21.01
N MET A 472 35.17 4.23 20.50
CA MET A 472 34.62 3.38 19.42
C MET A 472 34.40 1.92 19.84
N PRO A 473 33.53 1.15 19.16
CA PRO A 473 33.32 -0.26 19.51
C PRO A 473 34.56 -1.13 19.22
N SER A 474 34.90 -2.04 20.15
CA SER A 474 36.04 -2.97 19.99
C SER A 474 35.94 -3.85 18.73
N VAL A 475 34.72 -4.13 18.25
CA VAL A 475 34.48 -4.91 17.01
C VAL A 475 35.10 -4.22 15.78
N THR A 476 35.09 -2.90 15.73
CA THR A 476 35.71 -2.15 14.64
C THR A 476 37.23 -2.29 14.68
N LEU A 477 37.85 -2.22 15.86
CA LEU A 477 39.30 -2.47 16.02
C LEU A 477 39.67 -3.90 15.63
N TYR A 478 38.86 -4.90 15.99
CA TYR A 478 39.06 -6.28 15.52
C TYR A 478 38.92 -6.41 14.00
N THR A 479 38.05 -5.63 13.38
CA THR A 479 37.90 -5.60 11.92
C THR A 479 39.12 -4.97 11.25
N TRP A 480 39.65 -3.90 11.82
CA TRP A 480 40.87 -3.25 11.33
C TRP A 480 42.11 -4.13 11.53
N LEU A 481 42.24 -4.80 12.68
CA LEU A 481 43.27 -5.83 12.92
C LEU A 481 43.20 -6.97 11.88
N ARG A 482 42.00 -7.49 11.59
CA ARG A 482 41.80 -8.54 10.57
C ARG A 482 42.11 -8.08 9.15
N ARG A 483 41.99 -6.78 8.87
CA ARG A 483 42.32 -6.17 7.58
C ARG A 483 43.78 -5.71 7.49
N HIS A 484 44.58 -5.95 8.54
CA HIS A 484 45.96 -5.48 8.65
C HIS A 484 46.10 -3.94 8.61
N ASP A 485 45.03 -3.21 8.94
CA ASP A 485 45.02 -1.74 9.04
C ASP A 485 45.66 -1.22 10.33
N LEU A 486 45.92 -2.14 11.28
CA LEU A 486 46.50 -1.91 12.60
C LEU A 486 47.56 -2.95 12.88
N GLN A 487 48.65 -2.55 13.53
CA GLN A 487 49.66 -3.48 14.02
C GLN A 487 49.22 -4.05 15.37
N GLY A 488 49.10 -5.38 15.44
CA GLY A 488 48.68 -6.07 16.64
C GLY A 488 49.54 -7.28 16.96
N ARG A 489 49.78 -7.52 18.25
CA ARG A 489 50.39 -8.73 18.77
C ARG A 489 49.44 -9.42 19.75
N LYS A 490 49.49 -10.75 19.77
CA LYS A 490 48.66 -11.56 20.67
C LYS A 490 49.53 -12.11 21.79
N GLU A 491 49.22 -11.75 23.03
CA GLU A 491 49.85 -12.32 24.22
C GLU A 491 48.80 -13.13 24.98
N GLY A 492 48.96 -14.46 24.99
CA GLY A 492 47.97 -15.38 25.54
C GLY A 492 46.61 -15.26 24.83
N ARG A 493 45.58 -14.85 25.58
CA ARG A 493 44.20 -14.62 25.07
C ARG A 493 43.91 -13.16 24.70
N GLN A 494 44.85 -12.25 24.95
CA GLN A 494 44.64 -10.80 24.79
C GLN A 494 45.36 -10.25 23.56
N TRP A 495 44.69 -9.36 22.84
CA TRP A 495 45.28 -8.61 21.73
C TRP A 495 45.80 -7.27 22.23
N TRP A 496 47.02 -6.95 21.85
CA TRP A 496 47.66 -5.66 22.03
C TRP A 496 47.80 -4.99 20.67
N ILE A 497 47.41 -3.72 20.57
CA ILE A 497 47.48 -2.90 19.37
C ILE A 497 48.54 -1.85 19.59
N TRP A 498 49.51 -1.75 18.69
CA TRP A 498 50.46 -0.66 18.71
C TRP A 498 49.76 0.62 18.22
N ALA A 499 49.79 1.65 19.05
CA ALA A 499 49.33 2.99 18.72
C ALA A 499 50.07 4.00 19.59
N ASP A 500 51.06 4.68 19.01
CA ASP A 500 51.63 5.89 19.60
C ASP A 500 50.63 7.06 19.52
N ASP A 501 51.00 8.22 20.07
CA ASP A 501 50.08 9.37 20.10
C ASP A 501 49.72 9.89 18.69
N GLY A 502 50.60 9.68 17.70
CA GLY A 502 50.36 9.99 16.29
C GLY A 502 49.34 9.04 15.65
N GLU A 503 49.46 7.75 15.91
CA GLU A 503 48.57 6.71 15.44
C GLU A 503 47.19 6.83 16.10
N VAL A 504 47.13 7.13 17.40
CA VAL A 504 45.86 7.45 18.09
C VAL A 504 45.17 8.63 17.42
N SER A 505 45.91 9.68 17.04
CA SER A 505 45.38 10.84 16.34
C SER A 505 44.88 10.49 14.93
N ARG A 506 45.62 9.66 14.18
CA ARG A 506 45.19 9.12 12.87
C ARG A 506 43.88 8.35 12.98
N LEU A 507 43.75 7.50 14.01
CA LEU A 507 42.55 6.69 14.23
C LEU A 507 41.33 7.54 14.65
N LYS A 508 41.54 8.60 15.46
CA LYS A 508 40.49 9.59 15.77
C LYS A 508 40.02 10.31 14.50
N SER A 509 40.94 10.76 13.66
CA SER A 509 40.62 11.43 12.38
C SER A 509 39.89 10.48 11.42
N ARG A 510 40.32 9.22 11.31
CA ARG A 510 39.63 8.20 10.50
C ARG A 510 38.22 7.94 10.98
N ARG A 511 37.96 8.00 12.29
CA ARG A 511 36.62 7.84 12.87
C ARG A 511 35.72 9.06 12.60
N ALA A 512 36.29 10.26 12.61
CA ALA A 512 35.55 11.50 12.40
C ALA A 512 35.04 11.67 10.96
N LYS A 513 35.60 10.92 9.98
CA LYS A 513 35.20 10.99 8.58
C LYS A 513 33.75 10.58 8.36
N THR A 514 33.05 11.37 7.56
CA THR A 514 31.69 11.11 7.09
C THR A 514 31.67 10.00 6.04
N ARG A 515 30.50 9.42 5.79
CA ARG A 515 30.32 8.34 4.79
C ARG A 515 30.67 8.81 3.37
N SER A 516 30.45 10.08 3.07
CA SER A 516 30.84 10.77 1.82
C SER A 516 32.36 10.87 1.67
N GLU A 517 33.08 11.23 2.73
CA GLU A 517 34.55 11.31 2.71
C GLU A 517 35.19 9.93 2.59
N HIS A 518 34.62 8.91 3.24
CA HIS A 518 35.06 7.52 3.03
C HIS A 518 34.85 7.03 1.59
N ALA A 519 33.74 7.42 0.94
CA ALA A 519 33.52 7.10 -0.46
C ALA A 519 34.50 7.84 -1.38
N HIS A 520 34.83 9.09 -1.06
CA HIS A 520 35.83 9.89 -1.77
C HIS A 520 37.24 9.30 -1.64
N ASP A 521 37.66 8.91 -0.43
CA ASP A 521 38.95 8.25 -0.19
C ASP A 521 39.05 6.91 -0.95
N GLN A 522 37.99 6.10 -0.94
CA GLN A 522 37.95 4.83 -1.69
C GLN A 522 38.07 5.07 -3.20
N TRP A 523 37.38 6.08 -3.72
CA TRP A 523 37.48 6.45 -5.13
C TRP A 523 38.91 6.92 -5.48
N ASN A 524 39.54 7.74 -4.63
CA ASN A 524 40.93 8.17 -4.82
C ASN A 524 41.92 7.00 -4.76
N ALA A 525 41.74 6.05 -3.82
CA ALA A 525 42.57 4.86 -3.72
C ALA A 525 42.43 3.95 -4.94
N GLN A 526 41.20 3.74 -5.44
CA GLN A 526 40.96 3.00 -6.69
C GLN A 526 41.60 3.70 -7.88
N LYS A 527 41.48 5.03 -7.96
CA LYS A 527 42.13 5.84 -9.01
C LYS A 527 43.64 5.70 -8.96
N ALA A 528 44.26 5.75 -7.78
CA ALA A 528 45.69 5.59 -7.58
C ALA A 528 46.20 4.21 -8.05
N VAL A 529 45.48 3.14 -7.73
CA VAL A 529 45.78 1.76 -8.18
C VAL A 529 45.69 1.64 -9.71
N VAL A 530 44.66 2.24 -10.32
CA VAL A 530 44.51 2.26 -11.78
C VAL A 530 45.65 3.04 -12.44
N THR A 531 46.02 4.21 -11.92
CA THR A 531 47.15 4.99 -12.45
C THR A 531 48.51 4.34 -12.23
N GLY A 532 48.67 3.53 -11.16
CA GLY A 532 49.87 2.73 -10.93
C GLY A 532 50.02 1.59 -11.93
N ARG A 533 48.92 0.84 -12.19
CA ARG A 533 48.87 -0.22 -13.20
C ARG A 533 49.16 0.29 -14.62
N VAL A 534 48.63 1.46 -14.98
CA VAL A 534 48.89 2.10 -16.28
C VAL A 534 50.36 2.50 -16.40
N ARG A 535 51.05 2.90 -15.31
CA ARG A 535 52.49 3.19 -15.34
C ARG A 535 53.34 1.92 -15.49
N GLU A 536 52.95 0.80 -14.90
CA GLU A 536 53.63 -0.50 -15.07
C GLU A 536 53.41 -1.09 -16.48
N GLU A 537 52.20 -1.00 -17.04
CA GLU A 537 51.92 -1.43 -18.42
C GLU A 537 52.67 -0.57 -19.47
N VAL A 538 52.82 0.73 -19.24
CA VAL A 538 53.60 1.61 -20.13
C VAL A 538 55.11 1.35 -20.02
N ALA A 539 55.60 0.84 -18.88
CA ALA A 539 56.99 0.42 -18.73
C ALA A 539 57.26 -0.92 -19.44
N TYR A 540 56.30 -1.84 -19.47
CA TYR A 540 56.45 -3.16 -20.10
C TYR A 540 56.36 -3.14 -21.64
N VAL A 541 55.85 -2.05 -22.25
CA VAL A 541 55.77 -1.88 -23.71
C VAL A 541 56.98 -1.11 -24.28
N ARG A 542 57.96 -0.76 -23.44
CA ARG A 542 59.18 -0.02 -23.84
C ARG A 542 60.50 -0.80 -23.70
N GLU A 543 60.44 -2.09 -23.40
CA GLU A 543 61.52 -3.06 -23.64
C GLU A 543 61.16 -3.94 -24.83
#